data_AF-A0A4Y2DCR0-F1
#
_entry.id   AF-A0A4Y2DCR0-F1
#
_cell.length_a   1.000
_cell.length_b   1.000
_cell.length_c   1.000
_cell.angle_alpha   90.00
_cell.angle_beta   90.00
_cell.angle_gamma   90.00
#
_symmetry.space_group_name_H-M   'P 1'
#
loop_
_entity.id
_entity.type
_entity.pdbx_description
1 polymer ?
#
loop_
_entity_poly.entity_id
_entity_poly.type
_entity_poly.pdbx_seq_one_letter_code
_entity_poly.pdbx_strand_id
1 'polypeptide(L)'
;MTKPSEHLTEHWWKSCLSNKYSRSQIIQRANFLKDNEVLFKLDPGIDINSSGNESDIEVAIPPAFADDLALIIGGRTARELESNTNIALAKVSSSLDSLKLKSSIQKCQAVVYRSISSRKFSKRNSTVLNRKPTFKINNISIKVTDSLKILGIIIDNKLTWTAHINSLHDRTLFLTSNFNRVIKSDWSVNKNLIKAWYSTTIEKALLYGASVWGGALTKVQINRLHSIQRIFLLKFTRGYRTTSTNVLNVLSGIPPLHITAEAEYIKFQIWVRRSTDYNNIIDNVSLDYNMPIKNIPSNRKYVSLPPQIQDTDFEVYTDGSRIENETGFAVCTFKDNENINNFCFKLQQHNSVFQAELAAIQYAANWAASNNYKINIYTDSLSSIMALKSASSRSSFVISAKNDLSAVKGLVGLSWVKAHVGIQGNEWADQQAKSAISTGVGLDIPAPRSYLRRKLKDYILHKWAIYWNNYDSASGTRVRSFLDTVSPSFLIHNKI
;
A
#
# COMPACT_ATOMS: atom_id res chain seq x y z
N MET A 1 -39.31 -1.54 -3.23
CA MET A 1 -38.50 -0.45 -3.83
C MET A 1 -38.06 -0.93 -5.20
N THR A 2 -38.58 -0.30 -6.24
CA THR A 2 -38.32 -0.62 -7.66
C THR A 2 -36.87 -0.30 -8.04
N LYS A 3 -36.31 -1.12 -8.94
CA LYS A 3 -34.95 -0.99 -9.48
C LYS A 3 -34.82 0.38 -10.18
N PRO A 4 -33.79 1.20 -9.88
CA PRO A 4 -33.60 2.47 -10.59
C PRO A 4 -33.18 2.19 -12.04
N SER A 5 -33.56 3.07 -12.95
CA SER A 5 -33.20 2.97 -14.37
C SER A 5 -31.69 3.12 -14.57
N GLU A 6 -31.17 2.58 -15.68
CA GLU A 6 -29.74 2.42 -15.95
C GLU A 6 -28.92 3.71 -15.72
N HIS A 7 -29.45 4.87 -16.10
CA HIS A 7 -28.81 6.17 -15.93
C HIS A 7 -28.71 6.68 -14.48
N LEU A 8 -29.52 6.14 -13.55
CA LEU A 8 -29.53 6.54 -12.13
C LEU A 8 -28.71 5.60 -11.25
N THR A 9 -28.24 4.48 -11.78
CA THR A 9 -27.46 3.48 -11.04
C THR A 9 -26.17 4.07 -10.49
N GLU A 10 -25.46 4.89 -11.28
CA GLU A 10 -24.22 5.55 -10.86
C GLU A 10 -24.48 6.61 -9.77
N HIS A 11 -25.56 7.38 -9.89
CA HIS A 11 -25.98 8.36 -8.88
C HIS A 11 -26.44 7.69 -7.59
N TRP A 12 -27.09 6.53 -7.68
CA TRP A 12 -27.47 5.70 -6.55
C TRP A 12 -26.24 5.12 -5.82
N TRP A 13 -25.22 4.66 -6.56
CA TRP A 13 -23.94 4.23 -5.99
C TRP A 13 -23.17 5.39 -5.35
N LYS A 14 -23.14 6.57 -5.99
CA LYS A 14 -22.55 7.79 -5.43
C LYS A 14 -23.26 8.22 -4.13
N SER A 15 -24.59 8.09 -4.08
CA SER A 15 -25.39 8.36 -2.87
C SER A 15 -25.10 7.37 -1.74
N CYS A 16 -24.99 6.06 -2.04
CA CYS A 16 -24.68 5.04 -1.03
C CYS A 16 -23.25 5.12 -0.47
N LEU A 17 -22.32 5.72 -1.22
CA LEU A 17 -20.89 5.85 -0.87
C LEU A 17 -20.50 7.26 -0.38
N SER A 18 -21.46 8.18 -0.35
CA SER A 18 -21.25 9.58 0.03
C SER A 18 -21.20 9.72 1.56
N ASN A 19 -20.02 9.57 2.15
CA ASN A 19 -19.75 10.16 3.46
C ASN A 19 -19.27 11.60 3.29
N LYS A 20 -20.18 12.53 3.63
CA LYS A 20 -19.99 13.97 3.92
C LYS A 20 -18.58 14.53 3.67
N TYR A 21 -18.37 15.13 2.50
CA TYR A 21 -17.66 16.41 2.24
C TYR A 21 -17.86 16.75 0.75
N SER A 22 -18.13 18.01 0.41
CA SER A 22 -18.30 18.39 -1.01
C SER A 22 -16.97 18.27 -1.76
N ARG A 23 -17.00 17.89 -3.05
CA ARG A 23 -15.79 17.84 -3.90
C ARG A 23 -15.00 19.14 -3.87
N SER A 24 -15.68 20.29 -3.78
CA SER A 24 -15.05 21.61 -3.63
C SER A 24 -14.28 21.77 -2.31
N GLN A 25 -14.82 21.29 -1.19
CA GLN A 25 -14.16 21.30 0.12
C GLN A 25 -12.97 20.34 0.18
N ILE A 26 -13.05 19.19 -0.49
CA ILE A 26 -11.94 18.23 -0.61
C ILE A 26 -10.81 18.83 -1.46
N ILE A 27 -11.13 19.49 -2.57
CA ILE A 27 -10.14 20.12 -3.46
C ILE A 27 -9.49 21.33 -2.77
N GLN A 28 -10.25 22.18 -2.07
CA GLN A 28 -9.69 23.28 -1.28
C GLN A 28 -8.77 22.81 -0.15
N ARG A 29 -9.16 21.76 0.60
CA ARG A 29 -8.32 21.18 1.65
C ARG A 29 -7.10 20.44 1.09
N ALA A 30 -7.23 19.76 -0.06
CA ALA A 30 -6.11 19.10 -0.71
C ALA A 30 -5.09 20.10 -1.25
N ASN A 31 -5.53 21.24 -1.82
CA ASN A 31 -4.62 22.31 -2.23
C ASN A 31 -3.97 22.99 -1.02
N PHE A 32 -4.74 23.29 0.03
CA PHE A 32 -4.20 23.85 1.28
C PHE A 32 -3.14 22.95 1.94
N LEU A 33 -3.38 21.63 2.00
CA LEU A 33 -2.45 20.66 2.55
C LEU A 33 -1.24 20.42 1.63
N LYS A 34 -1.41 20.51 0.30
CA LYS A 34 -0.32 20.42 -0.68
C LYS A 34 0.63 21.61 -0.61
N ASP A 35 0.10 22.78 -0.26
CA ASP A 35 0.88 24.01 -0.14
C ASP A 35 1.49 24.19 1.28
N ASN A 36 1.00 23.44 2.29
CA ASN A 36 1.41 23.57 3.70
C ASN A 36 1.64 22.21 4.40
N GLU A 37 2.36 21.27 3.76
CA GLU A 37 2.61 19.91 4.30
C GLU A 37 3.38 19.87 5.65
N VAL A 38 3.89 21.00 6.14
CA VAL A 38 4.51 21.14 7.46
C VAL A 38 3.98 22.41 8.13
N LEU A 39 2.87 22.28 8.88
CA LEU A 39 2.32 23.38 9.69
C LEU A 39 3.17 23.68 10.94
N PHE A 40 4.03 22.75 11.36
CA PHE A 40 4.99 22.95 12.44
C PHE A 40 6.33 22.28 12.10
N LYS A 41 7.35 23.09 11.79
CA LYS A 41 8.75 22.70 12.00
C LYS A 41 9.08 23.05 13.46
N LEU A 42 9.38 22.05 14.28
CA LEU A 42 10.45 22.23 15.26
C LEU A 42 11.70 21.74 14.54
N ASP A 43 12.68 22.63 14.37
CA ASP A 43 13.84 22.38 13.51
C ASP A 43 14.56 21.08 13.90
N PRO A 44 15.04 20.26 12.93
CA PRO A 44 15.90 19.10 13.19
C PRO A 44 17.30 19.45 13.71
N GLY A 45 17.56 20.72 14.06
CA GLY A 45 18.85 21.22 14.52
C GLY A 45 18.65 22.13 15.72
N ILE A 46 18.33 21.54 16.87
CA ILE A 46 18.83 22.08 18.13
C ILE A 46 20.16 21.36 18.34
N ASP A 47 21.27 22.07 18.15
CA ASP A 47 22.57 21.63 18.65
C ASP A 47 22.46 21.49 20.17
N ILE A 48 22.41 20.24 20.64
CA ILE A 48 22.47 19.87 22.07
C ILE A 48 23.94 19.88 22.51
N ASN A 49 24.64 20.99 22.27
CA ASN A 49 25.98 21.24 22.79
C ASN A 49 26.11 22.71 23.22
N SER A 50 25.23 23.12 24.14
CA SER A 50 25.58 24.16 25.11
C SER A 50 24.79 23.97 26.39
N SER A 51 25.55 23.61 27.44
CA SER A 51 25.25 23.78 28.87
C SER A 51 23.91 23.26 29.43
N GLY A 52 24.00 22.09 30.09
CA GLY A 52 23.47 21.88 31.44
C GLY A 52 21.97 21.65 31.62
N ASN A 53 21.60 20.39 31.88
CA ASN A 53 20.38 19.95 32.59
C ASN A 53 19.01 20.37 32.00
N GLU A 54 18.60 19.79 30.88
CA GLU A 54 17.17 19.57 30.60
C GLU A 54 16.97 18.18 29.97
N SER A 55 16.01 17.43 30.50
CA SER A 55 15.67 16.05 30.11
C SER A 55 15.24 15.96 28.65
N ASP A 56 15.80 15.00 27.91
CA ASP A 56 15.42 14.66 26.52
C ASP A 56 13.90 14.40 26.38
N ILE A 57 13.13 15.42 25.98
CA ILE A 57 11.71 15.25 25.66
C ILE A 57 11.59 14.76 24.22
N GLU A 58 11.37 13.46 24.04
CA GLU A 58 11.07 12.88 22.73
C GLU A 58 9.60 13.20 22.37
N VAL A 59 9.39 14.31 21.64
CA VAL A 59 8.09 14.70 21.09
C VAL A 59 8.04 14.34 19.61
N ALA A 60 7.19 13.37 19.25
CA ALA A 60 6.86 13.10 17.86
C ALA A 60 5.48 13.66 17.54
N ILE A 61 5.43 14.61 16.59
CA ILE A 61 4.19 15.10 15.98
C ILE A 61 4.04 14.38 14.64
N PRO A 62 3.26 13.28 14.55
CA PRO A 62 2.86 12.73 13.26
C PRO A 62 2.13 13.80 12.42
N PRO A 63 2.14 13.69 11.08
CA PRO A 63 1.49 14.68 10.23
C PRO A 63 0.03 14.89 10.66
N ALA A 64 -0.32 16.15 10.94
CA ALA A 64 -1.69 16.55 11.25
C ALA A 64 -2.59 16.19 10.08
N PHE A 65 -3.72 15.56 10.35
CA PHE A 65 -4.66 15.16 9.31
C PHE A 65 -5.84 16.13 9.33
N ALA A 66 -5.75 17.16 8.48
CA ALA A 66 -6.69 18.28 8.46
C ALA A 66 -6.84 18.95 9.84
N ASP A 67 -7.92 18.64 10.56
CA ASP A 67 -8.27 19.20 11.87
C ASP A 67 -7.80 18.36 13.06
N ASP A 68 -7.35 17.12 12.83
CA ASP A 68 -6.88 16.22 13.89
C ASP A 68 -5.35 16.33 14.08
N LEU A 69 -4.93 16.70 15.29
CA LEU A 69 -3.54 16.68 15.74
C LEU A 69 -3.31 15.50 16.70
N ALA A 70 -2.25 14.72 16.46
CA ALA A 70 -1.81 13.67 17.38
C ALA A 70 -0.42 14.01 17.94
N LEU A 71 -0.22 13.68 19.21
CA LEU A 71 1.00 13.96 19.97
C LEU A 71 1.46 12.68 20.64
N ILE A 72 2.73 12.32 20.45
CA ILE A 72 3.35 11.15 21.08
C ILE A 72 4.48 11.64 21.97
N ILE A 73 4.40 11.33 23.27
CA ILE A 73 5.35 11.79 24.28
C ILE A 73 5.78 10.61 25.14
N GLY A 74 7.09 10.49 25.31
CA GLY A 74 7.73 9.54 26.21
C GLY A 74 8.04 10.15 27.59
N GLY A 75 8.19 9.26 28.58
CA GLY A 75 8.74 9.60 29.88
C GLY A 75 9.19 8.34 30.61
N ARG A 76 10.32 8.38 31.33
CA ARG A 76 10.84 7.20 32.05
C ARG A 76 9.97 6.86 33.26
N THR A 77 9.34 7.88 33.87
CA THR A 77 8.38 7.72 34.96
C THR A 77 7.01 8.32 34.64
N ALA A 78 5.97 7.93 35.38
CA ALA A 78 4.64 8.51 35.20
C ALA A 78 4.59 10.02 35.50
N ARG A 79 5.41 10.50 36.44
CA ARG A 79 5.51 11.93 36.78
C ARG A 79 6.17 12.73 35.66
N GLU A 80 7.26 12.18 35.12
CA GLU A 80 7.98 12.76 33.99
C GLU A 80 7.10 12.80 32.73
N LEU A 81 6.38 11.70 32.43
CA LEU A 81 5.41 11.68 31.34
C LEU A 81 4.35 12.77 31.50
N GLU A 82 3.80 12.94 32.72
CA GLU A 82 2.82 13.99 33.01
C GLU A 82 3.40 15.40 32.82
N SER A 83 4.59 15.66 33.35
CA SER A 83 5.28 16.95 33.22
C SER A 83 5.60 17.26 31.76
N ASN A 84 6.26 16.34 31.05
CA ASN A 84 6.62 16.47 29.64
C ASN A 84 5.39 16.72 28.76
N THR A 85 4.31 15.98 29.02
CA THR A 85 3.05 16.13 28.26
C THR A 85 2.42 17.49 28.48
N ASN A 86 2.35 17.96 29.73
CA ASN A 86 1.77 19.27 30.02
C ASN A 86 2.61 20.42 29.43
N ILE A 87 3.94 20.33 29.46
CA ILE A 87 4.83 21.29 28.81
C ILE A 87 4.57 21.33 27.29
N ALA A 88 4.50 20.17 26.64
CA ALA A 88 4.25 20.08 25.21
C ALA A 88 2.85 20.60 24.83
N LEU A 89 1.81 20.26 25.60
CA LEU A 89 0.46 20.75 25.39
C LEU A 89 0.35 22.26 25.54
N ALA A 90 1.07 22.85 26.50
CA ALA A 90 1.13 24.30 26.67
C ALA A 90 1.77 24.97 25.44
N LYS A 91 2.91 24.46 24.97
CA LYS A 91 3.58 24.94 23.75
C LYS A 91 2.66 24.87 22.53
N VAL A 92 2.01 23.72 22.31
CA VAL A 92 1.05 23.53 21.21
C VAL A 92 -0.12 24.51 21.32
N SER A 93 -0.67 24.73 22.52
CA SER A 93 -1.75 25.70 22.70
C SER A 93 -1.32 27.11 22.32
N SER A 94 -0.17 27.58 22.83
CA SER A 94 0.35 28.90 22.51
C SER A 94 0.62 29.09 21.01
N SER A 95 1.12 28.05 20.33
CA SER A 95 1.33 28.08 18.89
C SER A 95 0.01 28.06 18.09
N LEU A 96 -1.01 27.34 18.55
CA LEU A 96 -2.33 27.38 17.91
C LEU A 96 -3.00 28.75 18.11
N ASP A 97 -2.86 29.33 19.30
CA ASP A 97 -3.39 30.66 19.61
C ASP A 97 -2.73 31.76 18.75
N SER A 98 -1.41 31.69 18.53
CA SER A 98 -0.70 32.65 17.64
C SER A 98 -1.15 32.52 16.18
N LEU A 99 -1.52 31.31 15.75
CA LEU A 99 -2.12 31.04 14.44
C LEU A 99 -3.63 31.30 14.40
N LYS A 100 -4.23 31.80 15.48
CA LYS A 100 -5.68 32.05 15.63
C LYS A 100 -6.54 30.78 15.44
N LEU A 101 -5.97 29.61 15.72
CA LEU A 101 -6.64 28.31 15.68
C LEU A 101 -7.13 27.94 17.08
N LYS A 102 -8.43 27.68 17.22
CA LYS A 102 -9.03 27.27 18.51
C LYS A 102 -9.05 25.75 18.65
N SER A 103 -8.50 25.23 19.75
CA SER A 103 -8.58 23.81 20.09
C SER A 103 -9.91 23.46 20.77
N SER A 104 -10.49 22.31 20.40
CA SER A 104 -11.68 21.78 21.08
C SER A 104 -11.25 20.88 22.24
N ILE A 105 -10.91 21.47 23.38
CA ILE A 105 -10.33 20.75 24.54
C ILE A 105 -11.23 19.60 25.01
N GLN A 106 -12.55 19.76 24.93
CA GLN A 106 -13.52 18.72 25.30
C GLN A 106 -13.46 17.47 24.40
N LYS A 107 -13.00 17.62 23.16
CA LYS A 107 -12.82 16.51 22.21
C LYS A 107 -11.43 15.89 22.30
N CYS A 108 -10.47 16.55 22.95
CA CYS A 108 -9.15 16.00 23.17
C CYS A 108 -9.24 14.76 24.04
N GLN A 109 -8.49 13.73 23.66
CA GLN A 109 -8.41 12.47 24.37
C GLN A 109 -6.96 12.02 24.42
N ALA A 110 -6.60 11.35 25.51
CA ALA A 110 -5.31 10.69 25.64
C ALA A 110 -5.51 9.21 25.95
N VAL A 111 -4.59 8.39 25.46
CA VAL A 111 -4.40 7.01 25.91
C VAL A 111 -2.98 6.90 26.45
N VAL A 112 -2.82 6.24 27.59
CA VAL A 112 -1.52 6.09 28.25
C VAL A 112 -1.23 4.63 28.45
N TYR A 113 -0.04 4.22 28.05
CA TYR A 113 0.44 2.85 28.19
C TYR A 113 1.94 2.85 28.51
N ARG A 114 2.38 1.80 29.18
CA ARG A 114 3.80 1.49 29.37
C ARG A 114 4.31 0.70 28.17
N SER A 115 5.58 0.88 27.85
CA SER A 115 6.26 0.04 26.87
C SER A 115 6.24 -1.43 27.30
N ILE A 116 6.32 -2.33 26.31
CA ILE A 116 6.41 -3.78 26.57
C ILE A 116 7.64 -4.11 27.44
N SER A 117 8.76 -3.44 27.20
CA SER A 117 10.01 -3.60 27.94
C SER A 117 9.91 -3.13 29.39
N SER A 118 9.02 -2.17 29.68
CA SER A 118 8.83 -1.63 31.04
C SER A 118 7.74 -2.35 31.84
N ARG A 119 7.02 -3.32 31.25
CA ARG A 119 6.03 -4.14 31.96
C ARG A 119 6.62 -4.82 33.19
N LYS A 120 7.86 -5.34 33.09
CA LYS A 120 8.56 -6.03 34.18
C LYS A 120 8.73 -5.19 35.45
N PHE A 121 8.68 -3.86 35.33
CA PHE A 121 8.78 -2.93 36.47
C PHE A 121 7.41 -2.61 37.10
N SER A 122 6.32 -3.16 36.56
CA SER A 122 4.99 -3.09 37.15
C SER A 122 4.76 -4.27 38.08
N LYS A 123 4.16 -4.04 39.25
CA LYS A 123 3.80 -5.09 40.23
C LYS A 123 2.99 -6.25 39.65
N ARG A 124 2.35 -6.07 38.49
CA ARG A 124 1.52 -7.08 37.80
C ARG A 124 1.91 -7.32 36.34
N ASN A 125 3.12 -6.95 35.93
CA ASN A 125 3.53 -7.00 34.51
C ASN A 125 2.56 -6.28 33.55
N SER A 126 1.89 -5.24 34.04
CA SER A 126 0.82 -4.53 33.32
C SER A 126 1.37 -3.36 32.52
N THR A 127 0.82 -3.14 31.33
CA THR A 127 1.04 -1.93 30.54
C THR A 127 0.28 -0.71 31.09
N VAL A 128 -0.67 -0.91 32.00
CA VAL A 128 -1.53 0.15 32.52
C VAL A 128 -0.87 0.79 33.75
N LEU A 129 -0.95 2.11 33.85
CA LEU A 129 -0.49 2.85 35.03
C LEU A 129 -1.50 2.68 36.18
N ASN A 130 -1.00 2.48 37.40
CA ASN A 130 -1.86 2.36 38.60
C ASN A 130 -2.63 3.66 38.88
N ARG A 131 -1.97 4.81 38.65
CA ARG A 131 -2.56 6.15 38.71
C ARG A 131 -2.50 6.74 37.32
N LYS A 132 -3.64 7.19 36.80
CA LYS A 132 -3.71 7.88 35.51
C LYS A 132 -3.09 9.28 35.65
N PRO A 133 -2.22 9.70 34.73
CA PRO A 133 -1.65 11.05 34.74
C PRO A 133 -2.73 12.08 34.40
N THR A 134 -2.50 13.32 34.81
CA THR A 134 -3.41 14.44 34.57
C THR A 134 -2.82 15.37 33.53
N PHE A 135 -3.43 15.39 32.34
CA PHE A 135 -3.03 16.27 31.24
C PHE A 135 -3.96 17.48 31.16
N LYS A 136 -3.41 18.68 30.98
CA LYS A 136 -4.16 19.93 30.96
C LYS A 136 -3.78 20.80 29.76
N ILE A 137 -4.78 21.41 29.13
CA ILE A 137 -4.63 22.53 28.19
C ILE A 137 -5.41 23.71 28.79
N ASN A 138 -4.80 24.88 28.94
CA ASN A 138 -5.43 26.07 29.51
C ASN A 138 -6.16 25.77 30.84
N ASN A 139 -5.50 25.02 31.73
CA ASN A 139 -6.03 24.51 33.01
C ASN A 139 -7.23 23.56 32.94
N ILE A 140 -7.72 23.21 31.75
CA ILE A 140 -8.80 22.25 31.56
C ILE A 140 -8.20 20.85 31.36
N SER A 141 -8.68 19.88 32.15
CA SER A 141 -8.16 18.52 32.11
C SER A 141 -8.67 17.75 30.89
N ILE A 142 -7.78 17.06 30.19
CA ILE A 142 -8.08 16.20 29.04
C ILE A 142 -8.54 14.83 29.52
N LYS A 143 -9.48 14.21 28.79
CA LYS A 143 -9.98 12.87 29.10
C LYS A 143 -8.92 11.80 28.81
N VAL A 144 -8.45 11.12 29.86
CA VAL A 144 -7.61 9.92 29.73
C VAL A 144 -8.49 8.67 29.63
N THR A 145 -8.47 8.05 28.46
CA THR A 145 -9.29 6.89 28.10
C THR A 145 -8.45 5.61 28.04
N ASP A 146 -9.13 4.46 28.05
CA ASP A 146 -8.46 3.17 27.92
C ASP A 146 -8.18 2.80 26.45
N SER A 147 -8.78 3.52 25.51
CA SER A 147 -8.54 3.36 24.08
C SER A 147 -8.78 4.66 23.32
N LEU A 148 -7.95 4.93 22.32
CA LEU A 148 -8.03 6.12 21.48
C LEU A 148 -8.12 5.74 20.01
N LYS A 149 -8.99 6.41 19.25
CA LYS A 149 -9.10 6.24 17.80
C LYS A 149 -8.26 7.28 17.07
N ILE A 150 -7.31 6.84 16.26
CA ILE A 150 -6.47 7.69 15.41
C ILE A 150 -6.59 7.19 13.98
N LEU A 151 -7.00 8.06 13.06
CA LEU A 151 -7.16 7.73 11.63
C LEU A 151 -7.96 6.44 11.38
N GLY A 152 -8.99 6.15 12.18
CA GLY A 152 -9.79 4.94 12.01
C GLY A 152 -9.26 3.68 12.73
N ILE A 153 -8.09 3.72 13.35
CA ILE A 153 -7.50 2.63 14.13
C ILE A 153 -7.64 2.90 15.62
N ILE A 154 -8.04 1.89 16.39
CA ILE A 154 -8.21 2.02 17.84
C ILE A 154 -6.99 1.43 18.55
N ILE A 155 -6.27 2.26 19.29
CA ILE A 155 -5.14 1.85 20.13
C ILE A 155 -5.64 1.73 21.56
N ASP A 156 -5.60 0.53 22.14
CA ASP A 156 -5.90 0.32 23.56
C ASP A 156 -4.65 0.45 24.44
N ASN A 157 -4.85 0.83 25.70
CA ASN A 157 -3.79 0.98 26.71
C ASN A 157 -3.05 -0.33 27.06
N LYS A 158 -3.49 -1.46 26.51
CA LYS A 158 -2.81 -2.76 26.58
C LYS A 158 -2.02 -3.12 25.33
N LEU A 159 -2.11 -2.29 24.27
CA LEU A 159 -1.54 -2.55 22.96
C LEU A 159 -1.91 -3.93 22.43
N THR A 160 -3.10 -4.41 22.79
CA THR A 160 -3.56 -5.74 22.38
C THR A 160 -4.21 -5.71 21.02
N TRP A 161 -4.78 -4.58 20.59
CA TRP A 161 -5.68 -4.43 19.44
C TRP A 161 -7.09 -4.99 19.68
N THR A 162 -7.41 -5.40 20.91
CA THR A 162 -8.72 -6.00 21.22
C THR A 162 -9.87 -5.02 20.95
N ALA A 163 -9.71 -3.76 21.35
CA ALA A 163 -10.72 -2.72 21.09
C ALA A 163 -10.91 -2.49 19.58
N HIS A 164 -9.82 -2.50 18.82
CA HIS A 164 -9.86 -2.36 17.36
C HIS A 164 -10.61 -3.52 16.70
N ILE A 165 -10.24 -4.77 17.00
CA ILE A 165 -10.87 -5.95 16.41
C ILE A 165 -12.35 -6.05 16.78
N ASN A 166 -12.73 -5.66 18.00
CA ASN A 166 -14.14 -5.58 18.37
C ASN A 166 -14.89 -4.52 17.56
N SER A 167 -14.30 -3.35 17.31
CA SER A 167 -14.95 -2.34 16.45
C SER A 167 -15.13 -2.80 14.99
N LEU A 168 -14.26 -3.69 14.49
CA LEU A 168 -14.42 -4.30 13.17
C LEU A 168 -15.67 -5.18 13.11
N HIS A 169 -16.03 -5.84 14.21
CA HIS A 169 -17.27 -6.61 14.30
C HIS A 169 -18.50 -5.71 14.17
N ASP A 170 -18.52 -4.56 14.83
CA ASP A 170 -19.64 -3.62 14.73
C ASP A 170 -19.74 -3.03 13.32
N ARG A 171 -18.59 -2.68 12.72
CA ARG A 171 -18.52 -2.26 11.31
C ARG A 171 -19.02 -3.35 10.35
N THR A 172 -18.79 -4.62 10.69
CA THR A 172 -19.25 -5.76 9.90
C THR A 172 -20.76 -5.83 9.82
N LEU A 173 -21.50 -5.44 10.87
CA LEU A 173 -22.96 -5.42 10.83
C LEU A 173 -23.48 -4.46 9.75
N PHE A 174 -22.86 -3.27 9.64
CA PHE A 174 -23.18 -2.31 8.58
C PHE A 174 -22.79 -2.81 7.19
N LEU A 175 -21.59 -3.39 7.03
CA LEU A 175 -21.17 -3.96 5.75
C LEU A 175 -22.07 -5.13 5.31
N THR A 176 -22.51 -5.94 6.28
CA THR A 176 -23.38 -7.10 6.05
C THR A 176 -24.78 -6.68 5.62
N SER A 177 -25.34 -5.59 6.14
CA SER A 177 -26.67 -5.12 5.74
C SER A 177 -26.69 -4.72 4.26
N ASN A 178 -25.66 -4.01 3.80
CA ASN A 178 -25.47 -3.67 2.39
C ASN A 178 -25.26 -4.92 1.53
N PHE A 179 -24.42 -5.84 2.00
CA PHE A 179 -24.16 -7.11 1.33
C PHE A 179 -25.42 -7.97 1.18
N ASN A 180 -26.27 -7.99 2.21
CA ASN A 180 -27.54 -8.72 2.21
C ASN A 180 -28.53 -8.18 1.19
N ARG A 181 -28.55 -6.88 0.94
CA ARG A 181 -29.49 -6.28 -0.03
C ARG A 181 -29.25 -6.82 -1.45
N VAL A 182 -27.99 -7.10 -1.78
CA VAL A 182 -27.57 -7.60 -3.10
C VAL A 182 -27.71 -9.12 -3.22
N ILE A 183 -27.42 -9.87 -2.15
CA ILE A 183 -27.51 -11.33 -2.17
C ILE A 183 -28.96 -11.83 -2.06
N LYS A 184 -29.85 -11.05 -1.43
CA LYS A 184 -31.27 -11.40 -1.31
C LYS A 184 -32.05 -11.21 -2.62
N SER A 185 -31.58 -10.35 -3.53
CA SER A 185 -32.43 -9.86 -4.61
C SER A 185 -32.56 -10.83 -5.79
N ASP A 186 -31.56 -11.65 -6.12
CA ASP A 186 -31.68 -12.59 -7.24
C ASP A 186 -30.78 -13.83 -7.10
N TRP A 187 -31.33 -14.98 -7.48
CA TRP A 187 -30.68 -16.27 -7.57
C TRP A 187 -29.55 -16.37 -8.63
N SER A 188 -29.29 -15.29 -9.36
CA SER A 188 -28.48 -15.27 -10.60
C SER A 188 -27.17 -14.48 -10.49
N VAL A 189 -26.84 -13.85 -9.35
CA VAL A 189 -25.60 -13.06 -9.24
C VAL A 189 -24.38 -13.97 -9.36
N ASN A 190 -23.50 -13.64 -10.31
CA ASN A 190 -22.27 -14.39 -10.57
C ASN A 190 -21.40 -14.48 -9.30
N LYS A 191 -21.06 -15.69 -8.89
CA LYS A 191 -20.33 -15.95 -7.64
C LYS A 191 -18.89 -15.44 -7.69
N ASN A 192 -18.28 -15.43 -8.87
CA ASN A 192 -16.98 -14.79 -9.07
C ASN A 192 -17.07 -13.27 -8.82
N LEU A 193 -18.19 -12.64 -9.20
CA LEU A 193 -18.43 -11.23 -8.91
C LEU A 193 -18.60 -10.97 -7.41
N ILE A 194 -19.33 -11.85 -6.70
CA ILE A 194 -19.47 -11.75 -5.23
C ILE A 194 -18.10 -11.94 -4.55
N LYS A 195 -17.28 -12.88 -5.04
CA LYS A 195 -15.91 -13.13 -4.54
C LYS A 195 -15.05 -11.89 -4.74
N ALA A 196 -15.08 -11.33 -5.95
CA ALA A 196 -14.37 -10.11 -6.29
C ALA A 196 -14.83 -8.94 -5.40
N TRP A 197 -16.13 -8.78 -5.17
CA TRP A 197 -16.66 -7.73 -4.30
C TRP A 197 -16.18 -7.89 -2.85
N TYR A 198 -16.21 -9.12 -2.32
CA TYR A 198 -15.64 -9.41 -1.00
C TYR A 198 -14.15 -9.00 -0.94
N SER A 199 -13.32 -9.49 -1.85
CA SER A 199 -11.87 -9.25 -1.84
C SER A 199 -11.48 -7.79 -2.09
N THR A 200 -12.27 -7.05 -2.86
CA THR A 200 -11.97 -5.65 -3.20
C THR A 200 -12.55 -4.64 -2.21
N THR A 201 -13.68 -4.95 -1.57
CA THR A 201 -14.40 -3.99 -0.72
C THR A 201 -14.42 -4.42 0.74
N ILE A 202 -14.97 -5.61 1.02
CA ILE A 202 -15.19 -6.07 2.40
C ILE A 202 -13.86 -6.38 3.07
N GLU A 203 -13.04 -7.21 2.44
CA GLU A 203 -11.72 -7.58 2.96
C GLU A 203 -10.85 -6.33 3.15
N LYS A 204 -10.82 -5.40 2.18
CA LYS A 204 -10.04 -4.16 2.29
C LYS A 204 -10.54 -3.22 3.39
N ALA A 205 -11.85 -3.17 3.62
CA ALA A 205 -12.42 -2.41 4.73
C ALA A 205 -12.04 -3.01 6.10
N LEU A 206 -12.01 -4.35 6.20
CA LEU A 206 -11.63 -5.06 7.43
C LEU A 206 -10.12 -5.01 7.69
N LEU A 207 -9.30 -5.11 6.65
CA LEU A 207 -7.83 -5.04 6.73
C LEU A 207 -7.29 -3.60 6.79
N TYR A 208 -8.16 -2.60 6.95
CA TYR A 208 -7.72 -1.22 7.09
C TYR A 208 -6.77 -1.09 8.30
N GLY A 209 -5.56 -0.56 8.04
CA GLY A 209 -4.47 -0.44 9.01
C GLY A 209 -3.88 -1.76 9.51
N ALA A 210 -4.14 -2.90 8.83
CA ALA A 210 -3.53 -4.19 9.17
C ALA A 210 -1.99 -4.15 9.15
N SER A 211 -1.41 -3.18 8.42
CA SER A 211 0.02 -2.84 8.50
C SER A 211 0.53 -2.57 9.91
N VAL A 212 -0.34 -2.20 10.85
CA VAL A 212 -0.01 -1.89 12.24
C VAL A 212 -0.45 -3.03 13.18
N TRP A 213 -1.69 -3.48 13.08
CA TRP A 213 -2.26 -4.44 14.04
C TRP A 213 -2.12 -5.91 13.62
N GLY A 214 -1.85 -6.19 12.34
CA GLY A 214 -1.83 -7.55 11.79
C GLY A 214 -0.70 -8.44 12.30
N GLY A 215 0.39 -7.85 12.81
CA GLY A 215 1.57 -8.59 13.31
C GLY A 215 1.49 -9.02 14.77
N ALA A 216 0.43 -8.65 15.50
CA ALA A 216 0.33 -8.88 16.95
C ALA A 216 -1.03 -9.47 17.35
N LEU A 217 -1.46 -10.52 16.65
CA LEU A 217 -2.75 -11.18 16.86
C LEU A 217 -2.64 -12.37 17.83
N THR A 218 -3.48 -12.37 18.86
CA THR A 218 -3.66 -13.51 19.79
C THR A 218 -4.72 -14.49 19.28
N LYS A 219 -4.76 -15.72 19.85
CA LYS A 219 -5.80 -16.72 19.54
C LYS A 219 -7.22 -16.17 19.70
N VAL A 220 -7.46 -15.33 20.71
CA VAL A 220 -8.77 -14.69 20.95
C VAL A 220 -9.15 -13.76 19.80
N GLN A 221 -8.21 -12.94 19.32
CA GLN A 221 -8.44 -12.02 18.21
C GLN A 221 -8.59 -12.74 16.89
N ILE A 222 -7.80 -13.80 16.66
CA ILE A 222 -7.94 -14.69 15.51
C ILE A 222 -9.35 -15.27 15.48
N ASN A 223 -9.84 -15.83 16.59
CA ASN A 223 -11.20 -16.36 16.68
C ASN A 223 -12.26 -15.29 16.39
N ARG A 224 -12.07 -14.05 16.87
CA ARG A 224 -12.96 -12.93 16.58
C ARG A 224 -12.98 -12.57 15.09
N LEU A 225 -11.82 -12.54 14.44
CA LEU A 225 -11.69 -12.34 12.99
C LEU A 225 -12.35 -13.47 12.19
N HIS A 226 -12.24 -14.72 12.65
CA HIS A 226 -12.98 -15.84 12.05
C HIS A 226 -14.49 -15.62 12.14
N SER A 227 -15.01 -15.21 13.30
CA SER A 227 -16.44 -14.92 13.46
C SER A 227 -16.91 -13.79 12.53
N ILE A 228 -16.10 -12.75 12.36
CA ILE A 228 -16.37 -11.64 11.43
C ILE A 228 -16.41 -12.14 9.98
N GLN A 229 -15.36 -12.85 9.54
CA GLN A 229 -15.24 -13.34 8.17
C GLN A 229 -16.33 -14.36 7.84
N ARG A 230 -16.67 -15.22 8.79
CA ARG A 230 -17.71 -16.26 8.68
C ARG A 230 -19.05 -15.73 8.19
N ILE A 231 -19.45 -14.54 8.62
CA ILE A 231 -20.72 -13.92 8.22
C ILE A 231 -20.82 -13.80 6.70
N PHE A 232 -19.71 -13.43 6.04
CA PHE A 232 -19.64 -13.32 4.58
C PHE A 232 -19.46 -14.68 3.93
N LEU A 233 -18.60 -15.55 4.48
CA LEU A 233 -18.33 -16.86 3.91
C LEU A 233 -19.55 -17.78 3.85
N LEU A 234 -20.41 -17.78 4.87
CA LEU A 234 -21.66 -18.54 4.87
C LEU A 234 -22.60 -18.07 3.76
N LYS A 235 -22.70 -16.75 3.56
CA LYS A 235 -23.55 -16.16 2.51
C LYS A 235 -22.99 -16.45 1.11
N PHE A 236 -21.67 -16.42 1.00
CA PHE A 236 -20.94 -16.68 -0.23
C PHE A 236 -21.08 -18.13 -0.70
N THR A 237 -20.82 -19.08 0.20
CA THR A 237 -20.85 -20.52 -0.10
C THR A 237 -22.25 -21.11 -0.08
N ARG A 238 -23.23 -20.43 0.54
CA ARG A 238 -24.53 -20.99 0.93
C ARG A 238 -24.39 -22.28 1.76
N GLY A 239 -23.31 -22.38 2.54
CA GLY A 239 -23.05 -23.51 3.43
C GLY A 239 -23.99 -23.53 4.63
N TYR A 240 -24.15 -24.71 5.24
CA TYR A 240 -24.90 -24.85 6.49
C TYR A 240 -24.29 -23.99 7.59
N ARG A 241 -25.13 -23.47 8.50
CA ARG A 241 -24.67 -22.66 9.65
C ARG A 241 -23.72 -23.42 10.58
N THR A 242 -23.70 -24.73 10.52
CA THR A 242 -22.81 -25.63 11.28
C THR A 242 -21.45 -25.85 10.62
N THR A 243 -21.26 -25.49 9.35
CA THR A 243 -19.99 -25.69 8.63
C THR A 243 -18.88 -24.86 9.26
N SER A 244 -17.74 -25.43 9.63
CA SER A 244 -16.66 -24.68 10.29
C SER A 244 -16.07 -23.57 9.41
N THR A 245 -15.59 -22.49 10.02
CA THR A 245 -15.06 -21.33 9.27
C THR A 245 -13.87 -21.72 8.39
N ASN A 246 -12.98 -22.58 8.91
CA ASN A 246 -11.82 -23.07 8.16
C ASN A 246 -12.23 -23.84 6.91
N VAL A 247 -13.25 -24.71 7.00
CA VAL A 247 -13.83 -25.37 5.83
C VAL A 247 -14.40 -24.34 4.85
N LEU A 248 -15.13 -23.34 5.33
CA LEU A 248 -15.68 -22.30 4.46
C LEU A 248 -14.58 -21.50 3.73
N ASN A 249 -13.46 -21.21 4.39
CA ASN A 249 -12.30 -20.58 3.76
C ASN A 249 -11.79 -21.41 2.58
N VAL A 250 -11.62 -22.72 2.74
CA VAL A 250 -11.15 -23.63 1.69
C VAL A 250 -12.15 -23.71 0.54
N LEU A 251 -13.42 -23.99 0.83
CA LEU A 251 -14.46 -24.10 -0.19
C LEU A 251 -14.62 -22.81 -0.99
N SER A 252 -14.50 -21.67 -0.33
CA SER A 252 -14.62 -20.35 -0.98
C SER A 252 -13.37 -19.90 -1.71
N GLY A 253 -12.23 -20.58 -1.52
CA GLY A 253 -10.92 -20.11 -1.98
C GLY A 253 -10.54 -18.74 -1.40
N ILE A 254 -10.95 -18.45 -0.17
CA ILE A 254 -10.66 -17.18 0.53
C ILE A 254 -9.80 -17.51 1.76
N PRO A 255 -8.58 -16.96 1.88
CA PRO A 255 -7.73 -17.22 3.03
C PRO A 255 -8.33 -16.68 4.35
N PRO A 256 -7.99 -17.27 5.50
CA PRO A 256 -8.34 -16.73 6.81
C PRO A 256 -7.88 -15.28 6.98
N LEU A 257 -8.77 -14.43 7.47
CA LEU A 257 -8.53 -12.98 7.55
C LEU A 257 -7.28 -12.60 8.36
N HIS A 258 -6.95 -13.38 9.41
CA HIS A 258 -5.76 -13.14 10.22
C HIS A 258 -4.45 -13.39 9.43
N ILE A 259 -4.41 -14.38 8.53
CA ILE A 259 -3.24 -14.65 7.67
C ILE A 259 -3.06 -13.49 6.68
N THR A 260 -4.15 -12.98 6.10
CA THR A 260 -4.07 -11.80 5.22
C THR A 260 -3.67 -10.54 5.96
N ALA A 261 -4.09 -10.37 7.22
CA ALA A 261 -3.69 -9.24 8.05
C ALA A 261 -2.19 -9.28 8.39
N GLU A 262 -1.68 -10.46 8.72
CA GLU A 262 -0.25 -10.69 8.94
C GLU A 262 0.57 -10.36 7.68
N ALA A 263 0.12 -10.79 6.51
CA ALA A 263 0.80 -10.47 5.25
C ALA A 263 0.81 -8.95 4.95
N GLU A 264 -0.25 -8.22 5.30
CA GLU A 264 -0.29 -6.75 5.19
C GLU A 264 0.69 -6.06 6.16
N TYR A 265 0.85 -6.61 7.37
CA TYR A 265 1.88 -6.19 8.32
C TYR A 265 3.29 -6.43 7.77
N ILE A 266 3.59 -7.64 7.30
CA ILE A 266 4.89 -8.00 6.71
C ILE A 266 5.22 -7.10 5.52
N LYS A 267 4.24 -6.86 4.63
CA LYS A 267 4.40 -5.93 3.50
C LYS A 267 4.88 -4.55 3.94
N PHE A 268 4.32 -4.04 5.04
CA PHE A 268 4.71 -2.75 5.59
C PHE A 268 6.12 -2.78 6.19
N GLN A 269 6.46 -3.84 6.93
CA GLN A 269 7.81 -4.03 7.48
C GLN A 269 8.88 -4.03 6.37
N ILE A 270 8.63 -4.76 5.27
CA ILE A 270 9.55 -4.84 4.13
C ILE A 270 9.57 -3.52 3.34
N TRP A 271 8.41 -3.09 2.81
CA TRP A 271 8.38 -2.01 1.81
C TRP A 271 8.62 -0.62 2.39
N VAL A 272 8.11 -0.38 3.60
CA VAL A 272 8.14 0.95 4.24
C VAL A 272 9.24 1.02 5.28
N ARG A 273 9.30 0.06 6.21
CA ARG A 273 10.30 0.08 7.29
C ARG A 273 11.67 -0.47 6.90
N ARG A 274 11.78 -1.17 5.75
CA ARG A 274 13.02 -1.80 5.29
C ARG A 274 13.63 -2.72 6.35
N SER A 275 12.78 -3.40 7.12
CA SER A 275 13.21 -4.37 8.13
C SER A 275 13.82 -5.59 7.44
N THR A 276 14.95 -6.04 7.97
CA THR A 276 15.69 -7.22 7.50
C THR A 276 15.10 -8.54 8.00
N ASP A 277 14.19 -8.49 8.98
CA ASP A 277 13.60 -9.67 9.65
C ASP A 277 12.82 -10.58 8.68
N TYR A 278 12.42 -10.05 7.52
CA TYR A 278 11.60 -10.73 6.52
C TYR A 278 12.30 -10.87 5.17
N ASN A 279 13.62 -10.70 5.11
CA ASN A 279 14.36 -10.77 3.85
C ASN A 279 14.29 -12.16 3.19
N ASN A 280 14.09 -13.22 3.97
CA ASN A 280 13.83 -14.56 3.47
C ASN A 280 12.59 -14.66 2.58
N ILE A 281 11.56 -13.82 2.79
CA ILE A 281 10.35 -13.80 1.96
C ILE A 281 10.63 -13.24 0.55
N ILE A 282 11.64 -12.37 0.44
CA ILE A 282 12.01 -11.69 -0.81
C ILE A 282 13.32 -12.23 -1.41
N ASP A 283 13.83 -13.34 -0.89
CA ASP A 283 15.09 -13.98 -1.31
C ASP A 283 16.31 -13.05 -1.21
N ASN A 284 16.36 -12.17 -0.20
CA ASN A 284 17.41 -11.14 -0.01
C ASN A 284 17.61 -10.19 -1.21
N VAL A 285 16.61 -10.06 -2.09
CA VAL A 285 16.69 -9.20 -3.29
C VAL A 285 16.60 -7.71 -2.93
N SER A 286 17.37 -6.87 -3.61
CA SER A 286 17.27 -5.41 -3.53
C SER A 286 15.93 -4.92 -4.10
N LEU A 287 15.14 -4.21 -3.30
CA LEU A 287 13.84 -3.69 -3.70
C LEU A 287 13.91 -2.21 -4.09
N ASP A 288 13.17 -1.84 -5.13
CA ASP A 288 12.84 -0.44 -5.42
C ASP A 288 12.17 0.23 -4.20
N TYR A 289 12.17 1.56 -4.18
CA TYR A 289 11.61 2.32 -3.09
C TYR A 289 10.85 3.55 -3.55
N ASN A 290 9.98 4.02 -2.66
CA ASN A 290 9.20 5.21 -2.92
C ASN A 290 9.99 6.45 -2.50
N MET A 291 10.37 7.30 -3.44
CA MET A 291 10.86 8.65 -3.12
C MET A 291 9.71 9.52 -2.57
N PRO A 292 9.94 10.32 -1.54
CA PRO A 292 8.98 11.33 -1.10
C PRO A 292 8.71 12.35 -2.21
N ILE A 293 7.44 12.66 -2.49
CA ILE A 293 7.07 13.58 -3.59
C ILE A 293 7.69 14.98 -3.40
N LYS A 294 7.85 15.42 -2.15
CA LYS A 294 8.52 16.67 -1.78
C LYS A 294 9.99 16.73 -2.18
N ASN A 295 10.66 15.57 -2.30
CA ASN A 295 12.06 15.48 -2.72
C ASN A 295 12.21 15.46 -4.25
N ILE A 296 11.12 15.44 -5.01
CA ILE A 296 11.14 15.42 -6.46
C ILE A 296 10.96 16.87 -6.96
N PRO A 297 11.91 17.43 -7.74
CA PRO A 297 11.74 18.75 -8.35
C PRO A 297 10.50 18.81 -9.24
N SER A 298 9.75 19.92 -9.20
CA SER A 298 8.48 20.06 -9.94
C SER A 298 8.63 19.86 -11.45
N ASN A 299 9.72 20.35 -12.04
CA ASN A 299 10.04 20.17 -13.45
C ASN A 299 10.41 18.72 -13.85
N ARG A 300 10.64 17.84 -12.87
CA ARG A 300 10.96 16.41 -13.09
C ARG A 300 9.83 15.46 -12.70
N LYS A 301 8.75 15.97 -12.09
CA LYS A 301 7.56 15.16 -11.76
C LYS A 301 6.83 14.70 -13.03
N TYR A 302 6.86 15.51 -14.06
CA TYR A 302 6.16 15.29 -15.32
C TYR A 302 7.16 15.38 -16.47
N VAL A 303 7.30 14.31 -17.24
CA VAL A 303 8.13 14.31 -18.45
C VAL A 303 7.22 14.00 -19.63
N SER A 304 7.21 14.92 -20.60
CA SER A 304 6.58 14.74 -21.89
C SER A 304 7.53 15.21 -22.96
N LEU A 305 8.06 14.25 -23.70
CA LEU A 305 8.84 14.49 -24.92
C LEU A 305 7.89 14.73 -26.09
N PRO A 306 8.32 15.46 -27.13
CA PRO A 306 7.56 15.53 -28.38
C PRO A 306 7.44 14.12 -28.99
N PRO A 307 6.37 13.82 -29.74
CA PRO A 307 6.23 12.51 -30.39
C PRO A 307 7.43 12.19 -31.30
N GLN A 308 7.83 13.18 -32.10
CA GLN A 308 8.98 13.09 -33.00
C GLN A 308 9.73 14.42 -33.00
N ILE A 309 11.01 14.36 -33.33
CA ILE A 309 11.86 15.51 -33.64
C ILE A 309 12.33 15.42 -35.10
N GLN A 310 12.71 16.57 -35.67
CA GLN A 310 13.25 16.65 -37.03
C GLN A 310 14.77 16.42 -37.03
N ASP A 311 15.29 16.08 -38.21
CA ASP A 311 16.71 15.85 -38.48
C ASP A 311 17.31 14.80 -37.51
N THR A 312 16.62 13.67 -37.38
CA THR A 312 17.08 12.54 -36.57
C THR A 312 18.22 11.80 -37.24
N ASP A 313 19.21 11.43 -36.45
CA ASP A 313 20.30 10.54 -36.87
C ASP A 313 19.80 9.09 -36.98
N PHE A 314 18.89 8.68 -36.09
CA PHE A 314 18.38 7.32 -36.01
C PHE A 314 16.91 7.24 -35.57
N GLU A 315 16.23 6.24 -36.10
CA GLU A 315 14.95 5.75 -35.60
C GLU A 315 15.22 4.58 -34.65
N VAL A 316 14.65 4.59 -33.44
CA VAL A 316 14.96 3.63 -32.39
C VAL A 316 13.70 2.92 -31.94
N TYR A 317 13.67 1.60 -32.06
CA TYR A 317 12.55 0.78 -31.59
C TYR A 317 12.95 0.08 -30.29
N THR A 318 12.03 0.07 -29.33
CA THR A 318 12.28 -0.47 -27.98
C THR A 318 11.18 -1.44 -27.60
N ASP A 319 11.57 -2.55 -26.97
CA ASP A 319 10.61 -3.49 -26.39
C ASP A 319 11.18 -4.20 -25.15
N GLY A 320 10.28 -4.65 -24.27
CA GLY A 320 10.58 -5.43 -23.09
C GLY A 320 9.75 -6.71 -23.04
N SER A 321 10.41 -7.86 -22.84
CA SER A 321 9.75 -9.16 -22.82
C SER A 321 9.92 -9.88 -21.49
N ARG A 322 8.96 -10.76 -21.16
CA ARG A 322 9.06 -11.69 -20.04
C ARG A 322 8.49 -13.05 -20.42
N ILE A 323 9.31 -14.09 -20.30
CA ILE A 323 8.95 -15.50 -20.59
C ILE A 323 9.35 -16.35 -19.39
N GLU A 324 8.43 -17.17 -18.86
CA GLU A 324 8.70 -18.16 -17.79
C GLU A 324 9.43 -17.63 -16.54
N ASN A 325 9.26 -16.32 -16.25
CA ASN A 325 9.90 -15.52 -15.19
C ASN A 325 11.23 -14.87 -15.51
N GLU A 326 11.85 -15.18 -16.63
CA GLU A 326 12.98 -14.43 -17.13
C GLU A 326 12.50 -13.17 -17.86
N THR A 327 13.24 -12.08 -17.75
CA THR A 327 12.87 -10.79 -18.30
C THR A 327 14.06 -10.23 -19.08
N GLY A 328 13.81 -9.62 -20.23
CA GLY A 328 14.84 -8.94 -21.02
C GLY A 328 14.25 -7.76 -21.78
N PHE A 329 15.10 -6.88 -22.28
CA PHE A 329 14.68 -5.79 -23.15
C PHE A 329 15.68 -5.57 -24.28
N ALA A 330 15.21 -4.93 -25.34
CA ALA A 330 16.01 -4.58 -26.49
C ALA A 330 15.81 -3.11 -26.91
N VAL A 331 16.88 -2.55 -27.46
CA VAL A 331 16.91 -1.25 -28.11
C VAL A 331 17.54 -1.44 -29.49
N CYS A 332 16.73 -1.29 -30.53
CA CYS A 332 17.11 -1.55 -31.91
C CYS A 332 17.19 -0.23 -32.68
N THR A 333 18.37 0.09 -33.22
CA THR A 333 18.62 1.35 -33.93
C THR A 333 18.56 1.12 -35.44
N PHE A 334 17.83 1.99 -36.13
CA PHE A 334 17.61 1.95 -37.57
C PHE A 334 18.05 3.25 -38.21
N LYS A 335 18.55 3.16 -39.44
CA LYS A 335 18.79 4.29 -40.34
C LYS A 335 18.39 3.85 -41.74
N ASP A 336 17.69 4.72 -42.47
CA ASP A 336 17.22 4.43 -43.82
C ASP A 336 16.43 3.10 -43.92
N ASN A 337 15.64 2.79 -42.87
CA ASN A 337 14.88 1.54 -42.67
C ASN A 337 15.70 0.25 -42.54
N GLU A 338 17.02 0.33 -42.40
CA GLU A 338 17.88 -0.82 -42.13
C GLU A 338 18.30 -0.85 -40.66
N ASN A 339 18.30 -2.04 -40.06
CA ASN A 339 18.78 -2.23 -38.70
C ASN A 339 20.32 -2.16 -38.68
N ILE A 340 20.89 -1.27 -37.86
CA ILE A 340 22.35 -1.10 -37.77
C ILE A 340 22.90 -1.72 -36.50
N ASN A 341 22.17 -1.61 -35.38
CA ASN A 341 22.67 -2.08 -34.09
C ASN A 341 21.51 -2.46 -33.16
N ASN A 342 21.77 -3.41 -32.27
CA ASN A 342 20.82 -3.91 -31.28
C ASN A 342 21.51 -4.02 -29.92
N PHE A 343 21.00 -3.30 -28.93
CA PHE A 343 21.39 -3.47 -27.55
C PHE A 343 20.39 -4.38 -26.86
N CYS A 344 20.87 -5.53 -26.37
CA CYS A 344 20.03 -6.55 -25.74
C CYS A 344 20.49 -6.79 -24.30
N PHE A 345 19.57 -6.66 -23.35
CA PHE A 345 19.88 -6.80 -21.92
C PHE A 345 18.99 -7.84 -21.26
N LYS A 346 19.61 -8.69 -20.45
CA LYS A 346 18.95 -9.65 -19.59
C LYS A 346 18.76 -9.03 -18.20
N LEU A 347 17.53 -9.00 -17.72
CA LEU A 347 17.18 -8.58 -16.37
C LEU A 347 17.03 -9.78 -15.43
N GLN A 348 16.95 -9.52 -14.13
CA GLN A 348 16.75 -10.56 -13.13
C GLN A 348 15.30 -11.08 -13.12
N GLN A 349 15.09 -12.30 -12.63
CA GLN A 349 13.78 -12.99 -12.62
C GLN A 349 12.67 -12.23 -11.87
N HIS A 350 13.06 -11.34 -10.95
CA HIS A 350 12.15 -10.51 -10.18
C HIS A 350 11.62 -9.29 -10.95
N ASN A 351 12.24 -8.89 -12.06
CA ASN A 351 11.87 -7.66 -12.77
C ASN A 351 10.65 -7.84 -13.67
N SER A 352 9.75 -6.86 -13.70
CA SER A 352 8.52 -6.93 -14.52
C SER A 352 8.75 -6.49 -15.96
N VAL A 353 7.87 -6.91 -16.88
CA VAL A 353 7.80 -6.39 -18.27
C VAL A 353 7.82 -4.86 -18.30
N PHE A 354 7.01 -4.21 -17.45
CA PHE A 354 7.02 -2.74 -17.31
C PHE A 354 8.40 -2.14 -17.01
N GLN A 355 9.23 -2.83 -16.21
CA GLN A 355 10.59 -2.34 -15.94
C GLN A 355 11.49 -2.53 -17.15
N ALA A 356 11.33 -3.62 -17.88
CA ALA A 356 12.06 -3.90 -19.12
C ALA A 356 11.75 -2.85 -20.19
N GLU A 357 10.46 -2.58 -20.44
CA GLU A 357 10.01 -1.56 -21.40
C GLU A 357 10.52 -0.16 -21.02
N LEU A 358 10.39 0.24 -19.75
CA LEU A 358 10.88 1.55 -19.30
C LEU A 358 12.40 1.65 -19.32
N ALA A 359 13.12 0.57 -18.98
CA ALA A 359 14.57 0.51 -19.07
C ALA A 359 15.06 0.63 -20.52
N ALA A 360 14.35 0.05 -21.48
CA ALA A 360 14.66 0.19 -22.90
C ALA A 360 14.58 1.66 -23.36
N ILE A 361 13.49 2.36 -22.99
CA ILE A 361 13.33 3.79 -23.29
C ILE A 361 14.43 4.62 -22.61
N GLN A 362 14.69 4.35 -21.32
CA GLN A 362 15.74 5.06 -20.56
C GLN A 362 17.13 4.82 -21.18
N TYR A 363 17.42 3.59 -21.59
CA TYR A 363 18.69 3.24 -22.23
C TYR A 363 18.85 3.94 -23.58
N ALA A 364 17.82 3.94 -24.43
CA ALA A 364 17.84 4.65 -25.71
C ALA A 364 18.10 6.16 -25.52
N ALA A 365 17.44 6.78 -24.52
CA ALA A 365 17.66 8.18 -24.18
C ALA A 365 19.11 8.44 -23.73
N ASN A 366 19.65 7.61 -22.85
CA ASN A 366 21.03 7.74 -22.38
C ASN A 366 22.05 7.50 -23.50
N TRP A 367 21.79 6.54 -24.39
CA TRP A 367 22.62 6.30 -25.58
C TRP A 367 22.66 7.51 -26.50
N ALA A 368 21.50 8.16 -26.75
CA ALA A 368 21.44 9.41 -27.50
C ALA A 368 22.22 10.54 -26.81
N ALA A 369 22.07 10.67 -25.48
CA ALA A 369 22.79 11.67 -24.70
C ALA A 369 24.31 11.51 -24.79
N SER A 370 24.82 10.30 -24.59
CA SER A 370 26.26 10.01 -24.55
C SER A 370 26.95 10.22 -25.89
N ASN A 371 26.22 10.05 -26.99
CA ASN A 371 26.76 10.23 -28.34
C ASN A 371 26.33 11.56 -28.99
N ASN A 372 25.52 12.37 -28.28
CA ASN A 372 24.92 13.60 -28.80
C ASN A 372 24.11 13.37 -30.10
N TYR A 373 23.38 12.25 -30.18
CA TYR A 373 22.50 11.94 -31.30
C TYR A 373 21.10 12.49 -31.09
N LYS A 374 20.45 12.88 -32.20
CA LYS A 374 19.01 13.12 -32.28
C LYS A 374 18.30 11.83 -32.69
N ILE A 375 17.36 11.35 -31.87
CA ILE A 375 16.66 10.10 -32.14
C ILE A 375 15.15 10.21 -31.95
N ASN A 376 14.41 9.36 -32.67
CA ASN A 376 12.99 9.12 -32.45
C ASN A 376 12.82 7.72 -31.84
N ILE A 377 12.33 7.65 -30.60
CA ILE A 377 12.04 6.39 -29.91
C ILE A 377 10.60 5.97 -30.19
N TYR A 378 10.41 4.74 -30.67
CA TYR A 378 9.13 4.07 -30.76
C TYR A 378 9.04 2.95 -29.72
N THR A 379 7.93 2.93 -29.01
CA THR A 379 7.61 1.91 -28.02
C THR A 379 6.13 1.59 -28.09
N ASP A 380 5.75 0.33 -27.92
CA ASP A 380 4.35 -0.06 -27.73
C ASP A 380 3.91 -0.04 -26.27
N SER A 381 4.83 0.31 -25.35
CA SER A 381 4.56 0.48 -23.93
C SER A 381 3.85 1.80 -23.62
N LEU A 382 2.54 1.82 -23.81
CA LEU A 382 1.70 2.92 -23.33
C LEU A 382 1.84 3.10 -21.80
N SER A 383 2.07 2.01 -21.07
CA SER A 383 2.23 2.03 -19.62
C SER A 383 3.48 2.80 -19.18
N SER A 384 4.60 2.66 -19.90
CA SER A 384 5.84 3.41 -19.65
C SER A 384 5.67 4.90 -19.95
N ILE A 385 5.04 5.24 -21.08
CA ILE A 385 4.74 6.65 -21.44
C ILE A 385 3.84 7.29 -20.38
N MET A 386 2.79 6.59 -19.92
CA MET A 386 1.90 7.10 -18.87
C MET A 386 2.62 7.24 -17.52
N ALA A 387 3.57 6.36 -17.20
CA ALA A 387 4.38 6.48 -15.98
C ALA A 387 5.29 7.71 -16.02
N LEU A 388 5.90 8.02 -17.17
CA LEU A 388 6.71 9.22 -17.40
C LEU A 388 5.86 10.52 -17.28
N LYS A 389 4.62 10.49 -17.78
CA LYS A 389 3.66 11.60 -17.67
C LYS A 389 2.98 11.69 -16.29
N SER A 390 3.11 10.70 -15.41
CA SER A 390 2.42 10.71 -14.12
C SER A 390 3.17 11.52 -13.06
N ALA A 391 2.66 12.70 -12.68
CA ALA A 391 3.23 13.51 -11.61
C ALA A 391 3.18 12.87 -10.20
N SER A 392 2.44 11.76 -10.04
CA SER A 392 2.27 11.05 -8.78
C SER A 392 3.14 9.81 -8.66
N SER A 393 3.97 9.49 -9.66
CA SER A 393 4.91 8.36 -9.56
C SER A 393 5.88 8.57 -8.41
N ARG A 394 6.05 7.54 -7.58
CA ARG A 394 6.94 7.53 -6.42
C ARG A 394 8.09 6.55 -6.55
N SER A 395 8.04 5.63 -7.52
CA SER A 395 9.10 4.64 -7.73
C SER A 395 10.42 5.34 -8.05
N SER A 396 11.48 4.99 -7.31
CA SER A 396 12.81 5.54 -7.53
C SER A 396 13.31 5.19 -8.93
N PHE A 397 13.07 3.96 -9.39
CA PHE A 397 13.35 3.54 -10.76
C PHE A 397 12.68 4.44 -11.80
N VAL A 398 11.36 4.69 -11.68
CA VAL A 398 10.64 5.58 -12.63
C VAL A 398 11.14 7.01 -12.56
N ILE A 399 11.48 7.51 -11.36
CA ILE A 399 11.99 8.88 -11.19
C ILE A 399 13.40 9.00 -11.79
N SER A 400 14.23 7.97 -11.71
CA SER A 400 15.53 7.93 -12.39
C SER A 400 15.35 8.08 -13.90
N ALA A 401 14.46 7.28 -14.50
CA ALA A 401 14.16 7.41 -15.93
C ALA A 401 13.66 8.81 -16.29
N LYS A 402 12.80 9.42 -15.47
CA LYS A 402 12.37 10.80 -15.70
C LYS A 402 13.51 11.81 -15.66
N ASN A 403 14.46 11.65 -14.74
CA ASN A 403 15.61 12.55 -14.66
C ASN A 403 16.43 12.47 -15.96
N ASP A 404 16.72 11.27 -16.43
CA ASP A 404 17.48 11.02 -17.66
C ASP A 404 16.74 11.59 -18.89
N LEU A 405 15.46 11.25 -19.05
CA LEU A 405 14.65 11.76 -20.17
C LEU A 405 14.47 13.29 -20.11
N SER A 406 14.47 13.89 -18.92
CA SER A 406 14.39 15.36 -18.80
C SER A 406 15.68 16.06 -19.23
N ALA A 407 16.83 15.39 -19.12
CA ALA A 407 18.13 15.93 -19.51
C ALA A 407 18.35 15.95 -21.02
N VAL A 408 17.70 15.04 -21.76
CA VAL A 408 17.82 14.90 -23.23
C VAL A 408 16.72 15.63 -24.01
N LYS A 409 16.05 16.58 -23.37
CA LYS A 409 14.95 17.33 -24.01
C LYS A 409 15.49 18.07 -25.24
N GLY A 410 14.93 17.75 -26.41
CA GLY A 410 15.36 18.29 -27.70
C GLY A 410 16.23 17.34 -28.53
N LEU A 411 16.81 16.30 -27.92
CA LEU A 411 17.53 15.22 -28.60
C LEU A 411 16.67 13.98 -28.85
N VAL A 412 15.56 13.84 -28.11
CA VAL A 412 14.74 12.61 -28.16
C VAL A 412 13.28 12.93 -28.40
N GLY A 413 12.72 12.34 -29.46
CA GLY A 413 11.28 12.14 -29.64
C GLY A 413 10.82 10.81 -29.03
N LEU A 414 9.59 10.75 -28.51
CA LEU A 414 9.01 9.51 -27.95
C LEU A 414 7.57 9.31 -28.43
N SER A 415 7.38 8.31 -29.29
CA SER A 415 6.11 7.94 -29.89
C SER A 415 5.62 6.57 -29.43
N TRP A 416 4.31 6.48 -29.21
CA TRP A 416 3.66 5.19 -29.03
C TRP A 416 3.35 4.56 -30.39
N VAL A 417 3.68 3.29 -30.56
CA VAL A 417 3.29 2.48 -31.73
C VAL A 417 2.41 1.32 -31.29
N LYS A 418 1.57 0.83 -32.20
CA LYS A 418 0.71 -0.31 -31.88
C LYS A 418 1.51 -1.61 -31.99
N ALA A 419 1.42 -2.46 -30.96
CA ALA A 419 2.01 -3.79 -30.98
C ALA A 419 1.37 -4.69 -32.04
N HIS A 420 2.17 -5.57 -32.66
CA HIS A 420 1.76 -6.67 -33.54
C HIS A 420 0.89 -6.26 -34.75
N VAL A 421 1.28 -5.21 -35.46
CA VAL A 421 0.59 -4.75 -36.69
C VAL A 421 1.49 -4.67 -37.92
N GLY A 422 2.64 -5.35 -37.95
CA GLY A 422 3.52 -5.34 -39.12
C GLY A 422 4.53 -4.19 -39.17
N ILE A 423 4.72 -3.43 -38.07
CA ILE A 423 5.76 -2.39 -38.03
C ILE A 423 7.10 -3.10 -37.87
N GLN A 424 7.87 -3.19 -38.95
CA GLN A 424 9.14 -3.94 -39.03
C GLN A 424 10.06 -3.68 -37.84
N GLY A 425 10.31 -2.41 -37.49
CA GLY A 425 11.18 -2.07 -36.36
C GLY A 425 10.65 -2.52 -35.00
N ASN A 426 9.33 -2.44 -34.77
CA ASN A 426 8.72 -2.89 -33.52
C ASN A 426 8.72 -4.41 -33.41
N GLU A 427 8.44 -5.12 -34.51
CA GLU A 427 8.50 -6.57 -34.56
C GLU A 427 9.93 -7.08 -34.35
N TRP A 428 10.92 -6.37 -34.90
CA TRP A 428 12.32 -6.66 -34.67
C TRP A 428 12.70 -6.44 -33.20
N ALA A 429 12.28 -5.33 -32.58
CA ALA A 429 12.52 -5.07 -31.16
C ALA A 429 11.89 -6.16 -30.26
N ASP A 430 10.66 -6.61 -30.56
CA ASP A 430 10.00 -7.71 -29.83
C ASP A 430 10.76 -9.04 -29.95
N GLN A 431 11.25 -9.37 -31.14
CA GLN A 431 12.08 -10.56 -31.35
C GLN A 431 13.42 -10.46 -30.58
N GLN A 432 14.07 -9.30 -30.60
CA GLN A 432 15.31 -9.07 -29.88
C GLN A 432 15.10 -9.07 -28.37
N ALA A 433 14.01 -8.50 -27.85
CA ALA A 433 13.69 -8.51 -26.42
C ALA A 433 13.44 -9.94 -25.90
N LYS A 434 12.80 -10.79 -26.71
CA LYS A 434 12.65 -12.23 -26.43
C LYS A 434 13.98 -12.96 -26.45
N SER A 435 14.87 -12.64 -27.40
CA SER A 435 16.21 -13.22 -27.48
C SER A 435 17.09 -12.79 -26.31
N ALA A 436 16.98 -11.53 -25.88
CA ALA A 436 17.73 -10.92 -24.78
C ALA A 436 17.55 -11.66 -23.44
N ILE A 437 16.45 -12.37 -23.25
CA ILE A 437 16.21 -13.24 -22.08
C ILE A 437 17.31 -14.30 -21.93
N SER A 438 17.87 -14.78 -23.04
CA SER A 438 18.88 -15.84 -23.04
C SER A 438 20.28 -15.32 -23.37
N THR A 439 20.40 -14.39 -24.32
CA THR A 439 21.69 -13.94 -24.88
C THR A 439 22.06 -12.51 -24.48
N GLY A 440 21.15 -11.79 -23.83
CA GLY A 440 21.37 -10.39 -23.46
C GLY A 440 22.43 -10.22 -22.38
N VAL A 441 23.08 -9.05 -22.38
CA VAL A 441 24.04 -8.67 -21.34
C VAL A 441 23.29 -8.48 -20.02
N GLY A 442 23.80 -9.07 -18.94
CA GLY A 442 23.18 -8.95 -17.61
C GLY A 442 23.13 -7.49 -17.14
N LEU A 443 21.95 -7.01 -16.79
CA LEU A 443 21.73 -5.70 -16.18
C LEU A 443 20.93 -5.87 -14.89
N ASP A 444 21.52 -5.42 -13.78
CA ASP A 444 20.85 -5.46 -12.49
C ASP A 444 20.05 -4.19 -12.24
N ILE A 445 18.75 -4.35 -11.96
CA ILE A 445 17.86 -3.28 -11.54
C ILE A 445 16.98 -3.74 -10.36
N PRO A 446 16.66 -2.86 -9.40
CA PRO A 446 15.93 -3.25 -8.20
C PRO A 446 14.58 -3.91 -8.49
N ALA A 447 14.17 -4.85 -7.64
CA ALA A 447 12.89 -5.53 -7.78
C ALA A 447 11.70 -4.59 -7.52
N PRO A 448 10.64 -4.68 -8.33
CA PRO A 448 9.51 -3.77 -8.26
C PRO A 448 8.57 -4.14 -7.10
N ARG A 449 7.67 -3.21 -6.72
CA ARG A 449 6.64 -3.49 -5.71
C ARG A 449 5.75 -4.69 -6.04
N SER A 450 5.55 -4.96 -7.33
CA SER A 450 4.77 -6.11 -7.82
C SER A 450 5.45 -7.44 -7.46
N TYR A 451 6.78 -7.51 -7.42
CA TYR A 451 7.54 -8.68 -6.97
C TYR A 451 7.23 -9.01 -5.52
N LEU A 452 7.35 -8.03 -4.61
CA LEU A 452 6.97 -8.21 -3.20
C LEU A 452 5.51 -8.67 -3.07
N ARG A 453 4.59 -8.08 -3.85
CA ARG A 453 3.18 -8.50 -3.82
C ARG A 453 3.00 -9.96 -4.25
N ARG A 454 3.78 -10.45 -5.21
CA ARG A 454 3.75 -11.86 -5.64
C ARG A 454 4.27 -12.77 -4.53
N LYS A 455 5.45 -12.48 -3.96
CA LYS A 455 6.01 -13.23 -2.82
C LYS A 455 5.08 -13.30 -1.62
N LEU A 456 4.36 -12.22 -1.32
CA LEU A 456 3.36 -12.21 -0.25
C LEU A 456 2.13 -13.05 -0.56
N LYS A 457 1.73 -13.20 -1.83
CA LYS A 457 0.67 -14.14 -2.20
C LYS A 457 1.12 -15.58 -1.95
N ASP A 458 2.35 -15.91 -2.34
CA ASP A 458 2.93 -17.24 -2.11
C ASP A 458 3.05 -17.52 -0.60
N TYR A 459 3.48 -16.52 0.19
CA TYR A 459 3.48 -16.58 1.65
C TYR A 459 2.10 -16.87 2.24
N ILE A 460 1.06 -16.14 1.80
CA ILE A 460 -0.32 -16.36 2.27
C ILE A 460 -0.76 -17.79 1.96
N LEU A 461 -0.50 -18.29 0.75
CA LEU A 461 -0.87 -19.65 0.35
C LEU A 461 -0.16 -20.70 1.20
N HIS A 462 1.16 -20.56 1.38
CA HIS A 462 1.94 -21.49 2.19
C HIS A 462 1.49 -21.49 3.65
N LYS A 463 1.32 -20.31 4.27
CA LYS A 463 0.80 -20.18 5.64
C LYS A 463 -0.61 -20.74 5.78
N TRP A 464 -1.47 -20.52 4.79
CA TRP A 464 -2.81 -21.05 4.80
C TRP A 464 -2.82 -22.58 4.67
N ALA A 465 -1.97 -23.16 3.81
CA ALA A 465 -1.82 -24.61 3.70
C ALA A 465 -1.39 -25.23 5.05
N ILE A 466 -0.37 -24.67 5.71
CA ILE A 466 0.05 -25.11 7.05
C ILE A 466 -1.11 -25.01 8.05
N TYR A 467 -1.81 -23.87 8.07
CA TYR A 467 -2.93 -23.64 8.96
C TYR A 467 -4.07 -24.65 8.72
N TRP A 468 -4.35 -24.98 7.46
CA TRP A 468 -5.35 -25.97 7.07
C TRP A 468 -4.94 -27.41 7.43
N ASN A 469 -3.68 -27.76 7.23
CA ASN A 469 -3.14 -29.09 7.56
C ASN A 469 -3.14 -29.34 9.08
N ASN A 470 -2.94 -28.30 9.88
CA ASN A 470 -3.01 -28.39 11.34
C ASN A 470 -4.45 -28.34 11.90
N TYR A 471 -5.47 -28.18 11.04
CA TYR A 471 -6.86 -28.13 11.48
C TYR A 471 -7.46 -29.52 11.69
N ASP A 472 -7.23 -30.09 12.87
CA ASP A 472 -7.68 -31.43 13.23
C ASP A 472 -9.11 -31.43 13.79
N SER A 473 -10.09 -31.38 12.89
CA SER A 473 -11.50 -31.60 13.24
C SER A 473 -12.12 -32.61 12.29
N ALA A 474 -13.16 -33.32 12.73
CA ALA A 474 -13.89 -34.24 11.86
C ALA A 474 -14.35 -33.59 10.54
N SER A 475 -14.75 -32.31 10.58
CA SER A 475 -15.11 -31.53 9.39
C SER A 475 -13.92 -31.23 8.48
N GLY A 476 -12.76 -30.93 9.06
CA GLY A 476 -11.52 -30.66 8.34
C GLY A 476 -11.00 -31.91 7.66
N THR A 477 -10.92 -33.03 8.39
CA THR A 477 -10.50 -34.34 7.87
C THR A 477 -11.40 -34.80 6.73
N ARG A 478 -12.72 -34.66 6.86
CA ARG A 478 -13.65 -34.98 5.78
C ARG A 478 -13.45 -34.12 4.53
N VAL A 479 -13.21 -32.82 4.67
CA VAL A 479 -13.00 -31.97 3.48
C VAL A 479 -11.64 -32.24 2.85
N ARG A 480 -10.61 -32.52 3.65
CA ARG A 480 -9.27 -32.90 3.17
C ARG A 480 -9.26 -34.18 2.35
N SER A 481 -10.19 -35.11 2.57
CA SER A 481 -10.30 -36.30 1.72
C SER A 481 -10.79 -36.00 0.30
N PHE A 482 -11.36 -34.81 0.05
CA PHE A 482 -11.78 -34.35 -1.28
C PHE A 482 -10.90 -33.21 -1.82
N LEU A 483 -10.38 -32.36 -0.93
CA LEU A 483 -9.55 -31.20 -1.22
C LEU A 483 -8.33 -31.24 -0.31
N ASP A 484 -7.29 -31.91 -0.78
CA ASP A 484 -6.01 -32.08 -0.09
C ASP A 484 -5.23 -30.77 0.08
N THR A 485 -5.55 -29.77 -0.74
CA THR A 485 -4.84 -28.50 -0.83
C THR A 485 -5.77 -27.29 -0.66
N VAL A 486 -5.18 -26.11 -0.49
CA VAL A 486 -5.91 -24.83 -0.50
C VAL A 486 -5.64 -24.11 -1.82
N SER A 487 -6.66 -23.48 -2.40
CA SER A 487 -6.50 -22.73 -3.65
C SER A 487 -7.39 -21.50 -3.72
N PRO A 488 -6.88 -20.33 -4.17
CA PRO A 488 -7.70 -19.18 -4.51
C PRO A 488 -8.65 -19.41 -5.68
N SER A 489 -8.43 -20.43 -6.51
CA SER A 489 -9.34 -20.77 -7.62
C SER A 489 -10.62 -21.46 -7.12
N PHE A 490 -10.62 -22.00 -5.90
CA PHE A 490 -11.80 -22.67 -5.37
C PHE A 490 -12.97 -21.71 -5.22
N LEU A 491 -14.14 -22.21 -5.63
CA LEU A 491 -15.42 -21.54 -5.52
C LEU A 491 -16.55 -22.57 -5.41
N ILE A 492 -16.43 -23.44 -4.41
CA ILE A 492 -17.42 -24.49 -4.15
C ILE A 492 -18.54 -23.89 -3.32
N HIS A 493 -19.76 -24.09 -3.80
CA HIS A 493 -20.98 -23.57 -3.18
C HIS A 493 -22.06 -24.64 -3.20
N ASN A 494 -23.04 -24.49 -2.32
CA ASN A 494 -24.22 -25.33 -2.38
C ASN A 494 -25.07 -24.98 -3.62
N LYS A 495 -25.70 -25.99 -4.24
CA LYS A 495 -26.61 -25.80 -5.39
C LYS A 495 -28.03 -25.41 -5.00
N ILE A 496 -28.36 -25.41 -3.69
CA ILE A 496 -29.72 -25.15 -3.18
C ILE A 496 -30.32 -23.92 -3.82
#